data_AF-A0A3D2MZ21-F1
#
_entry.id   AF-A0A3D2MZ21-F1
#
_cell.length_a   1.000
_cell.length_b   1.000
_cell.length_c   1.000
_cell.angle_alpha   90.00
_cell.angle_beta   90.00
_cell.angle_gamma   90.00
#
_symmetry.space_group_name_H-M   'P 1'
#
loop_
_entity.id
_entity.type
_entity.pdbx_description
1 polymer ?
#
loop_
_entity_poly.entity_id
_entity_poly.type
_entity_poly.pdbx_seq_one_letter_code
_entity_poly.pdbx_strand_id
1 'polypeptide(L)'
;MIAVAFTSIVTIAPALLALDDAQKLQSLPEPVESQDSEQWQPLKPLAEHPRTSVNVVEQLRRNHYIRKPVDDALSSEMFDKFLGMLDSNRSYFLASDIRSFEPLRFKLDDALKGSDLKPAFYIFNRYQRRLLERLDYSLSILEQGVDQFDFSIAESLQIDREDAEWPADRQAQDNLWRQRLKAQILSLRLNDKEDAEISEILTKRLRNRIKMAKRNKSEDAFQLYMNAFASTFDPHTQYFSPRTSENFNINMSLSLEGIGAVLKTEDDVTSIVRLVPAGPAAKTGAVQPTDKITAVGQGENGPMVDIVGWRLDDVVELIRGP
;
A
#
# COMPACT_ATOMS: atom_id res chain seq x y z
N MET A 1 36.47 19.25 -38.18
CA MET A 1 36.94 18.87 -39.53
C MET A 1 35.87 17.99 -40.15
N ILE A 2 35.34 18.45 -41.28
CA ILE A 2 34.22 17.87 -42.03
C ILE A 2 34.76 16.80 -42.99
N ALA A 3 34.09 15.65 -43.09
CA ALA A 3 34.10 14.84 -44.31
C ALA A 3 32.85 13.94 -44.36
N VAL A 4 31.91 14.33 -45.22
CA VAL A 4 30.78 13.54 -45.71
C VAL A 4 31.20 12.96 -47.06
N ALA A 5 30.95 11.68 -47.31
CA ALA A 5 31.08 11.06 -48.62
C ALA A 5 29.90 10.10 -48.87
N PHE A 6 29.15 10.38 -49.93
CA PHE A 6 28.14 9.51 -50.54
C PHE A 6 28.63 9.15 -51.96
N THR A 7 28.52 7.87 -52.33
CA THR A 7 28.63 7.40 -53.73
C THR A 7 27.66 6.24 -53.96
N SER A 8 27.03 6.27 -55.13
CA SER A 8 25.84 5.49 -55.56
C SER A 8 26.17 4.23 -56.38
N ILE A 9 25.09 3.52 -56.81
CA ILE A 9 24.92 2.50 -57.91
C ILE A 9 24.58 1.10 -57.34
N VAL A 10 23.32 0.63 -57.26
CA VAL A 10 22.35 0.11 -58.29
C VAL A 10 22.46 -1.42 -58.54
N THR A 11 21.44 -2.14 -58.02
CA THR A 11 20.68 -3.31 -58.54
C THR A 11 21.34 -4.69 -58.70
N ILE A 12 20.75 -5.72 -58.05
CA ILE A 12 20.23 -7.01 -58.59
C ILE A 12 19.52 -7.77 -57.42
N ALA A 13 18.25 -8.15 -57.63
CA ALA A 13 17.52 -9.17 -56.87
C ALA A 13 17.61 -10.52 -57.64
N PRO A 14 17.21 -11.72 -57.13
CA PRO A 14 16.31 -11.99 -56.00
C PRO A 14 16.66 -13.24 -55.12
N ALA A 15 15.75 -13.53 -54.18
CA ALA A 15 15.32 -14.85 -53.71
C ALA A 15 15.87 -15.42 -52.38
N LEU A 16 14.86 -15.68 -51.52
CA LEU A 16 14.67 -16.82 -50.62
C LEU A 16 15.29 -16.81 -49.21
N LEU A 17 14.38 -17.00 -48.25
CA LEU A 17 14.54 -17.66 -46.94
C LEU A 17 15.22 -16.89 -45.81
N ALA A 18 14.42 -16.12 -45.06
CA ALA A 18 14.49 -16.03 -43.59
C ALA A 18 13.33 -15.16 -43.07
N LEU A 19 12.18 -15.79 -42.79
CA LEU A 19 11.07 -15.19 -42.06
C LEU A 19 10.73 -16.17 -40.94
N ASP A 20 11.49 -16.18 -39.84
CA ASP A 20 10.99 -16.72 -38.56
C ASP A 20 11.86 -16.40 -37.32
N ASP A 21 12.30 -15.15 -37.10
CA ASP A 21 12.99 -14.82 -35.83
C ASP A 21 12.80 -13.37 -35.34
N ALA A 22 11.81 -12.64 -35.87
CA ALA A 22 11.58 -11.23 -35.55
C ALA A 22 10.34 -10.98 -34.65
N GLN A 23 9.98 -11.92 -33.77
CA GLN A 23 8.76 -11.82 -32.94
C GLN A 23 8.96 -12.04 -31.43
N LYS A 24 10.19 -11.86 -30.91
CA LYS A 24 10.48 -12.04 -29.47
C LYS A 24 11.09 -10.84 -28.74
N LEU A 25 10.99 -9.64 -29.29
CA LEU A 25 11.34 -8.40 -28.58
C LEU A 25 10.21 -7.38 -28.69
N GLN A 26 9.25 -7.45 -27.77
CA GLN A 26 8.56 -6.29 -27.15
C GLN A 26 7.37 -6.75 -26.31
N SER A 27 7.53 -6.70 -25.00
CA SER A 27 6.51 -6.15 -24.11
C SER A 27 7.23 -5.62 -22.88
N LEU A 28 7.82 -4.43 -23.03
CA LEU A 28 8.08 -3.59 -21.86
C LEU A 28 6.70 -3.33 -21.23
N PRO A 29 6.54 -3.45 -19.90
CA PRO A 29 5.28 -3.09 -19.28
C PRO A 29 4.96 -1.63 -19.65
N GLU A 30 3.74 -1.39 -20.14
CA GLU A 30 3.28 -0.03 -20.40
C GLU A 30 3.47 0.81 -19.13
N PRO A 31 3.94 2.06 -19.25
CA PRO A 31 4.06 2.93 -18.09
C PRO A 31 2.67 3.08 -17.49
N VAL A 32 2.49 2.56 -16.27
CA VAL A 32 1.28 2.78 -15.48
C VAL A 32 1.20 4.29 -15.30
N GLU A 33 0.31 4.90 -16.07
CA GLU A 33 0.00 6.32 -16.08
C GLU A 33 -0.10 6.79 -14.64
N SER A 34 0.73 7.76 -14.26
CA SER A 34 0.75 8.36 -12.94
C SER A 34 -0.60 9.00 -12.69
N GLN A 35 -1.51 8.26 -12.06
CA GLN A 35 -2.79 8.78 -11.60
C GLN A 35 -2.55 9.66 -10.36
N ASP A 36 -2.01 10.84 -10.60
CA ASP A 36 -2.12 11.98 -9.68
C ASP A 36 -3.53 12.58 -9.76
N SER A 37 -4.56 11.73 -9.61
CA SER A 37 -5.86 12.25 -9.26
C SER A 37 -5.88 12.47 -7.76
N GLU A 38 -5.92 13.73 -7.31
CA GLU A 38 -6.15 14.08 -5.91
C GLU A 38 -7.43 13.43 -5.34
N GLN A 39 -8.32 12.95 -6.21
CA GLN A 39 -9.50 12.18 -5.86
C GLN A 39 -9.21 10.68 -5.79
N TRP A 40 -9.58 10.09 -4.65
CA TRP A 40 -9.54 8.64 -4.47
C TRP A 40 -10.52 7.94 -5.41
N GLN A 41 -10.06 6.87 -6.05
CA GLN A 41 -10.88 6.01 -6.91
C GLN A 41 -11.04 4.62 -6.28
N PRO A 42 -12.22 3.98 -6.41
CA PRO A 42 -12.41 2.61 -5.97
C PRO A 42 -11.45 1.65 -6.71
N LEU A 43 -10.71 0.86 -5.93
CA LEU A 43 -9.80 -0.14 -6.45
C LEU A 43 -10.56 -1.30 -7.09
N LYS A 44 -9.94 -1.92 -8.09
CA LYS A 44 -10.45 -3.10 -8.80
C LYS A 44 -9.38 -4.18 -8.85
N PRO A 45 -9.74 -5.47 -8.83
CA PRO A 45 -8.77 -6.55 -8.96
C PRO A 45 -7.99 -6.42 -10.27
N LEU A 46 -6.69 -6.72 -10.23
CA LEU A 46 -5.86 -6.85 -11.42
C LEU A 46 -6.25 -8.12 -12.19
N ALA A 47 -5.92 -8.16 -13.48
CA ALA A 47 -6.25 -9.29 -14.35
C ALA A 47 -5.66 -10.63 -13.86
N GLU A 48 -4.55 -10.59 -13.13
CA GLU A 48 -3.86 -11.76 -12.57
C GLU A 48 -4.41 -12.24 -11.21
N HIS A 49 -5.11 -11.38 -10.47
CA HIS A 49 -5.60 -11.70 -9.13
C HIS A 49 -6.56 -12.89 -9.09
N PRO A 50 -7.55 -13.03 -10.01
CA PRO A 50 -8.46 -14.17 -10.01
C PRO A 50 -7.72 -15.52 -10.09
N ARG A 51 -6.75 -15.62 -11.01
CA ARG A 51 -5.95 -16.84 -11.18
C ARG A 51 -5.06 -17.10 -9.96
N THR A 52 -4.46 -16.05 -9.42
CA THR A 52 -3.60 -16.14 -8.23
C THR A 52 -4.40 -16.60 -7.01
N SER A 53 -5.60 -16.08 -6.81
CA SER A 53 -6.51 -16.48 -5.73
C SER A 53 -6.78 -17.97 -5.74
N VAL A 54 -7.15 -18.54 -6.89
CA VAL A 54 -7.42 -19.99 -7.02
C VAL A 54 -6.17 -20.81 -6.73
N ASN A 55 -5.01 -20.37 -7.21
CA ASN A 55 -3.75 -21.05 -6.94
C ASN A 55 -3.44 -21.06 -5.45
N VAL A 56 -3.60 -19.93 -4.75
CA VAL A 56 -3.38 -19.84 -3.30
C VAL A 56 -4.33 -20.79 -2.55
N VAL A 57 -5.61 -20.79 -2.92
CA VAL A 57 -6.62 -21.69 -2.33
C VAL A 57 -6.25 -23.16 -2.52
N GLU A 58 -5.88 -23.57 -3.74
CA GLU A 58 -5.49 -24.95 -4.02
C GLU A 58 -4.18 -25.35 -3.31
N GLN A 59 -3.20 -24.45 -3.22
CA GLN A 59 -1.96 -24.70 -2.48
C GLN A 59 -2.24 -24.94 -1.00
N LEU A 60 -3.04 -24.09 -0.36
CA LEU A 60 -3.38 -24.27 1.06
C LEU A 60 -4.25 -25.52 1.27
N ARG A 61 -5.23 -25.80 0.40
CA ARG A 61 -6.07 -27.00 0.53
C ARG A 61 -5.30 -28.32 0.40
N ARG A 62 -4.31 -28.38 -0.50
CA ARG A 62 -3.58 -29.63 -0.80
C ARG A 62 -2.33 -29.82 0.04
N ASN A 63 -1.60 -28.74 0.31
CA ASN A 63 -0.24 -28.81 0.84
C ASN A 63 -0.11 -28.28 2.27
N HIS A 64 -1.12 -27.58 2.80
CA HIS A 64 -1.07 -27.11 4.19
C HIS A 64 -1.15 -28.29 5.17
N TYR A 65 -0.41 -28.19 6.27
CA TYR A 65 -0.37 -29.21 7.31
C TYR A 65 -1.76 -29.44 7.94
N ILE A 66 -2.42 -28.33 8.30
CA ILE A 66 -3.79 -28.34 8.78
C ILE A 66 -4.73 -28.47 7.57
N ARG A 67 -5.48 -29.58 7.52
CA ARG A 67 -6.50 -29.82 6.51
C ARG A 67 -7.85 -29.32 7.03
N LYS A 68 -8.35 -28.23 6.43
CA LYS A 68 -9.68 -27.69 6.70
C LYS A 68 -10.48 -27.61 5.39
N PRO A 69 -11.79 -27.92 5.41
CA PRO A 69 -12.65 -27.63 4.28
C PRO A 69 -12.74 -26.11 4.08
N VAL A 70 -12.87 -25.70 2.82
CA VAL A 70 -13.19 -24.32 2.46
C VAL A 70 -14.70 -24.29 2.26
N ASP A 71 -15.42 -23.93 3.31
CA ASP A 71 -16.89 -23.96 3.43
C ASP A 71 -17.41 -22.71 4.15
N ASP A 72 -18.73 -22.66 4.39
CA ASP A 72 -19.41 -21.55 5.07
C ASP A 72 -18.82 -21.22 6.45
N ALA A 73 -18.33 -22.23 7.19
CA ALA A 73 -17.72 -22.02 8.50
C ALA A 73 -16.38 -21.29 8.37
N LEU A 74 -15.53 -21.73 7.42
CA LEU A 74 -14.29 -21.02 7.10
C LEU A 74 -14.57 -19.63 6.54
N SER A 75 -15.61 -19.48 5.71
CA SER A 75 -16.04 -18.18 5.16
C SER A 75 -16.39 -17.19 6.28
N SER A 76 -17.13 -17.63 7.30
CA SER A 76 -17.47 -16.78 8.44
C SER A 76 -16.24 -16.39 9.26
N GLU A 77 -15.33 -17.33 9.54
CA GLU A 77 -14.08 -17.02 10.24
C GLU A 77 -13.23 -16.02 9.45
N MET A 78 -13.09 -16.26 8.14
CA MET A 78 -12.37 -15.37 7.23
C MET A 78 -12.98 -13.97 7.21
N PHE A 79 -14.30 -13.87 7.19
CA PHE A 79 -15.01 -12.59 7.21
C PHE A 79 -14.67 -11.77 8.45
N ASP A 80 -14.70 -12.38 9.63
CA ASP A 80 -14.37 -11.70 10.88
C ASP A 80 -12.89 -11.28 10.93
N LYS A 81 -11.98 -12.15 10.48
CA LYS A 81 -10.55 -11.81 10.38
C LYS A 81 -10.31 -10.68 9.38
N PHE A 82 -11.00 -10.68 8.25
CA PHE A 82 -10.84 -9.63 7.25
C PHE A 82 -11.31 -8.27 7.77
N LEU A 83 -12.45 -8.22 8.47
CA LEU A 83 -12.91 -7.01 9.14
C LEU A 83 -11.92 -6.55 10.23
N GLY A 84 -11.40 -7.48 11.04
CA GLY A 84 -10.41 -7.17 12.07
C GLY A 84 -9.08 -6.65 11.52
N MET A 85 -8.62 -7.18 10.38
CA MET A 85 -7.43 -6.69 9.69
C MET A 85 -7.62 -5.28 9.09
N LEU A 86 -8.84 -4.96 8.64
CA LEU A 86 -9.17 -3.63 8.12
C LEU A 86 -9.31 -2.60 9.24
N ASP A 87 -10.02 -2.96 10.32
CA ASP A 87 -10.38 -2.02 11.37
C ASP A 87 -10.47 -2.71 12.73
N SER A 88 -9.30 -3.05 13.27
CA SER A 88 -9.15 -3.75 14.55
C SER A 88 -9.80 -3.00 15.71
N ASN A 89 -9.69 -1.67 15.75
CA ASN A 89 -10.24 -0.82 16.82
C ASN A 89 -11.70 -0.40 16.60
N ARG A 90 -12.36 -0.99 15.61
CA ARG A 90 -13.75 -0.78 15.27
C ARG A 90 -14.18 0.69 15.23
N SER A 91 -13.41 1.49 14.50
CA SER A 91 -13.48 2.97 14.55
C SER A 91 -13.81 3.65 13.22
N TYR A 92 -13.58 2.97 12.11
CA TYR A 92 -13.79 3.44 10.74
C TYR A 92 -15.13 2.97 10.16
N PHE A 93 -15.52 1.71 10.33
CA PHE A 93 -16.84 1.28 9.85
C PHE A 93 -17.98 1.77 10.75
N LEU A 94 -19.16 1.93 10.15
CA LEU A 94 -20.41 2.07 10.87
C LEU A 94 -21.08 0.70 11.04
N ALA A 95 -21.93 0.55 12.05
CA ALA A 95 -22.76 -0.65 12.21
C ALA A 95 -23.62 -0.94 10.96
N SER A 96 -24.04 0.10 10.23
CA SER A 96 -24.75 -0.04 8.95
C SER A 96 -23.89 -0.61 7.83
N ASP A 97 -22.59 -0.29 7.81
CA ASP A 97 -21.65 -0.87 6.84
C ASP A 97 -21.50 -2.37 7.12
N ILE A 98 -21.30 -2.76 8.38
CA ILE A 98 -21.18 -4.17 8.78
C ILE A 98 -22.44 -4.96 8.42
N ARG A 99 -23.64 -4.43 8.74
CA ARG A 99 -24.91 -5.06 8.34
C ARG A 99 -25.04 -5.25 6.82
N SER A 100 -24.47 -4.36 6.02
CA SER A 100 -24.47 -4.49 4.56
C SER A 100 -23.52 -5.58 4.06
N PHE A 101 -22.52 -5.96 4.86
CA PHE A 101 -21.56 -7.00 4.55
C PHE A 101 -22.00 -8.39 5.01
N GLU A 102 -22.85 -8.48 6.02
CA GLU A 102 -23.34 -9.77 6.57
C GLU A 102 -23.85 -10.78 5.53
N PRO A 103 -24.56 -10.39 4.45
CA PRO A 103 -24.95 -11.34 3.39
C PRO A 103 -23.77 -12.03 2.66
N LEU A 104 -22.56 -11.49 2.79
CA LEU A 104 -21.32 -12.04 2.21
C LEU A 104 -20.62 -13.02 3.17
N ARG A 105 -20.99 -13.05 4.46
CA ARG A 105 -20.31 -13.84 5.50
C ARG A 105 -20.15 -15.31 5.14
N PHE A 106 -21.15 -15.91 4.48
CA PHE A 106 -21.15 -17.32 4.07
C PHE A 106 -20.97 -17.50 2.56
N LYS A 107 -20.37 -16.52 1.87
CA LYS A 107 -20.17 -16.56 0.41
C LYS A 107 -18.73 -16.26 -0.02
N LEU A 108 -17.83 -15.96 0.93
CA LEU A 108 -16.45 -15.65 0.60
C LEU A 108 -15.70 -16.89 0.13
N ASP A 109 -16.02 -18.06 0.67
CA ASP A 109 -15.44 -19.33 0.26
C ASP A 109 -15.84 -19.70 -1.19
N ASP A 110 -17.11 -19.51 -1.55
CA ASP A 110 -17.59 -19.68 -2.93
C ASP A 110 -16.94 -18.66 -3.87
N ALA A 111 -16.82 -17.41 -3.43
CA ALA A 111 -16.14 -16.36 -4.18
C ALA A 111 -14.66 -16.71 -4.42
N LEU A 112 -13.96 -17.23 -3.41
CA LEU A 112 -12.58 -17.70 -3.53
C LEU A 112 -12.43 -18.85 -4.54
N LYS A 113 -13.31 -19.86 -4.48
CA LYS A 113 -13.32 -20.99 -5.42
C LYS A 113 -13.66 -20.53 -6.84
N GLY A 114 -14.60 -19.60 -6.97
CA GLY A 114 -15.09 -19.05 -8.23
C GLY A 114 -14.23 -17.94 -8.84
N SER A 115 -13.09 -17.60 -8.21
CA SER A 115 -12.22 -16.48 -8.62
C SER A 115 -12.91 -15.10 -8.59
N ASP A 116 -13.99 -14.93 -7.83
CA ASP A 116 -14.69 -13.66 -7.68
C ASP A 116 -14.12 -12.86 -6.51
N LEU A 117 -13.42 -11.77 -6.84
CA LEU A 117 -12.83 -10.88 -5.85
C LEU A 117 -13.70 -9.65 -5.57
N LYS A 118 -14.88 -9.53 -6.20
CA LYS A 118 -15.77 -8.38 -5.98
C LYS A 118 -16.16 -8.20 -4.51
N PRO A 119 -16.48 -9.24 -3.72
CA PRO A 119 -16.80 -9.07 -2.30
C PRO A 119 -15.66 -8.43 -1.51
N ALA A 120 -14.42 -8.90 -1.75
CA ALA A 120 -13.22 -8.38 -1.10
C ALA A 120 -13.01 -6.90 -1.38
N PHE A 121 -13.01 -6.53 -2.67
CA PHE A 121 -12.83 -5.15 -3.10
C PHE A 121 -14.00 -4.25 -2.70
N TYR A 122 -15.22 -4.77 -2.61
CA TYR A 122 -16.37 -4.02 -2.11
C TYR A 122 -16.17 -3.57 -0.65
N ILE A 123 -15.80 -4.51 0.23
CA ILE A 123 -15.54 -4.24 1.65
C ILE A 123 -14.32 -3.32 1.80
N PHE A 124 -13.22 -3.63 1.10
CA PHE A 124 -11.99 -2.82 1.15
C PHE A 124 -12.23 -1.38 0.68
N ASN A 125 -12.95 -1.19 -0.42
CA ASN A 125 -13.26 0.16 -0.90
C ASN A 125 -14.18 0.93 0.05
N ARG A 126 -15.10 0.25 0.75
CA ARG A 126 -15.88 0.88 1.83
C ARG A 126 -14.97 1.35 2.96
N TYR A 127 -14.00 0.51 3.36
CA TYR A 127 -13.02 0.87 4.38
C TYR A 127 -12.20 2.09 3.96
N GLN A 128 -11.61 2.09 2.76
CA GLN A 128 -10.82 3.20 2.24
C GLN A 128 -11.61 4.51 2.25
N ARG A 129 -12.86 4.47 1.81
CA ARG A 129 -13.73 5.65 1.84
C ARG A 129 -13.97 6.14 3.27
N ARG A 130 -14.28 5.24 4.21
CA ARG A 130 -14.48 5.60 5.62
C ARG A 130 -13.22 6.15 6.26
N LEU A 131 -12.06 5.55 6.00
CA LEU A 131 -10.75 6.02 6.44
C LEU A 131 -10.52 7.47 5.99
N LEU A 132 -10.70 7.77 4.71
CA LEU A 132 -10.56 9.12 4.19
C LEU A 132 -11.56 10.09 4.83
N GLU A 133 -12.84 9.74 4.89
CA GLU A 133 -13.87 10.57 5.55
C GLU A 133 -13.52 10.90 7.02
N ARG A 134 -12.87 9.98 7.74
CA ARG A 134 -12.45 10.18 9.14
C ARG A 134 -11.21 11.04 9.28
N LEU A 135 -10.24 10.86 8.39
CA LEU A 135 -9.05 11.69 8.36
C LEU A 135 -9.39 13.13 7.97
N ASP A 136 -10.25 13.32 6.97
CA ASP A 136 -10.74 14.63 6.53
C ASP A 136 -11.56 15.31 7.64
N TYR A 137 -12.42 14.58 8.35
CA TYR A 137 -13.14 15.11 9.52
C TYR A 137 -12.18 15.53 10.65
N SER A 138 -11.17 14.72 10.95
CA SER A 138 -10.20 15.05 11.99
C SER A 138 -9.38 16.28 11.62
N LEU A 139 -9.02 16.41 10.34
CA LEU A 139 -8.31 17.57 9.81
C LEU A 139 -9.18 18.82 9.87
N SER A 140 -10.45 18.72 9.49
CA SER A 140 -11.36 19.88 9.48
C SER A 140 -11.69 20.39 10.88
N ILE A 141 -11.70 19.55 11.92
CA ILE A 141 -11.79 20.03 13.31
C ILE A 141 -10.49 20.74 13.70
N LEU A 142 -9.35 20.13 13.39
CA LEU A 142 -8.04 20.68 13.78
C LEU A 142 -7.78 22.05 13.14
N GLU A 143 -8.19 22.24 11.88
CA GLU A 143 -8.09 23.51 11.16
C GLU A 143 -8.93 24.63 11.78
N GLN A 144 -9.93 24.30 12.60
CA GLN A 144 -10.70 25.30 13.34
C GLN A 144 -10.02 25.73 14.67
N GLY A 145 -8.92 25.09 15.04
CA GLY A 145 -8.12 25.45 16.21
C GLY A 145 -8.12 24.38 17.32
N VAL A 146 -6.99 24.27 18.01
CA VAL A 146 -6.79 23.36 19.16
C VAL A 146 -7.54 23.86 20.40
N ASP A 147 -7.78 25.17 20.46
CA ASP A 147 -8.55 25.89 21.47
C ASP A 147 -10.03 25.52 21.51
N GLN A 148 -10.56 24.89 20.46
CA GLN A 148 -11.93 24.37 20.47
C GLN A 148 -12.14 23.17 21.39
N PHE A 149 -11.06 22.50 21.80
CA PHE A 149 -11.13 21.36 22.68
C PHE A 149 -11.16 21.82 24.15
N ASP A 150 -12.31 21.64 24.80
CA ASP A 150 -12.44 21.91 26.23
C ASP A 150 -11.88 20.74 27.05
N PHE A 151 -10.74 20.94 27.71
CA PHE A 151 -10.09 19.95 28.58
C PHE A 151 -10.58 19.96 30.03
N SER A 152 -11.49 20.86 30.40
CA SER A 152 -12.12 20.87 31.73
C SER A 152 -13.23 19.83 31.87
N ILE A 153 -13.81 19.39 30.75
CA ILE A 153 -14.85 18.35 30.73
C ILE A 153 -14.23 16.99 31.00
N ALA A 154 -14.76 16.30 32.01
CA ALA A 154 -14.41 14.92 32.33
C ALA A 154 -14.90 13.96 31.23
N GLU A 155 -13.97 13.43 30.44
CA GLU A 155 -14.22 12.47 29.39
C GLU A 155 -13.19 11.33 29.47
N SER A 156 -13.56 10.15 28.98
CA SER A 156 -12.66 8.99 28.92
C SER A 156 -12.64 8.42 27.51
N LEU A 157 -11.46 7.96 27.07
CA LEU A 157 -11.28 7.27 25.80
C LEU A 157 -10.83 5.83 26.06
N GLN A 158 -11.59 4.86 25.57
CA GLN A 158 -11.16 3.47 25.52
C GLN A 158 -10.07 3.32 24.45
N ILE A 159 -8.85 2.95 24.84
CA ILE A 159 -7.70 2.82 23.94
C ILE A 159 -7.80 1.54 23.11
N ASP A 160 -8.07 0.41 23.78
CA ASP A 160 -8.26 -0.89 23.13
C ASP A 160 -9.75 -1.11 22.86
N ARG A 161 -10.11 -1.15 21.57
CA ARG A 161 -11.49 -1.27 21.09
C ARG A 161 -11.70 -2.53 20.24
N GLU A 162 -10.86 -3.54 20.39
CA GLU A 162 -10.96 -4.78 19.61
C GLU A 162 -12.32 -5.47 19.75
N ASP A 163 -12.93 -5.39 20.94
CA ASP A 163 -14.25 -5.96 21.25
C ASP A 163 -15.38 -4.92 21.30
N ALA A 164 -15.10 -3.65 21.04
CA ALA A 164 -16.09 -2.58 21.17
C ALA A 164 -17.23 -2.73 20.14
N GLU A 165 -18.37 -2.11 20.40
CA GLU A 165 -19.41 -2.03 19.37
C GLU A 165 -18.99 -1.04 18.26
N TRP A 166 -19.37 -1.40 17.03
CA TRP A 166 -19.26 -0.52 15.88
C TRP A 166 -20.10 0.75 16.09
N PRO A 167 -19.60 1.95 15.76
CA PRO A 167 -20.38 3.18 15.86
C PRO A 167 -21.73 3.04 15.15
N ALA A 168 -22.82 3.29 15.89
CA ALA A 168 -24.18 3.10 15.40
C ALA A 168 -24.51 4.01 14.21
N ASP A 169 -24.01 5.24 14.27
CA ASP A 169 -24.22 6.29 13.28
C ASP A 169 -23.01 7.23 13.17
N ARG A 170 -23.12 8.22 12.28
CA ARG A 170 -22.07 9.21 12.03
C ARG A 170 -21.80 10.09 13.26
N GLN A 171 -22.80 10.40 14.07
CA GLN A 171 -22.61 11.27 15.25
C GLN A 171 -21.81 10.56 16.34
N ALA A 172 -22.11 9.28 16.61
CA ALA A 172 -21.33 8.44 17.50
C ALA A 172 -19.88 8.30 17.02
N GLN A 173 -19.71 8.14 15.70
CA GLN A 173 -18.40 8.08 15.08
C GLN A 173 -17.64 9.40 15.18
N ASP A 174 -18.27 10.53 14.87
CA ASP A 174 -17.70 11.87 14.98
C ASP A 174 -17.22 12.14 16.42
N ASN A 175 -18.02 11.78 17.42
CA ASN A 175 -17.63 11.92 18.82
C ASN A 175 -16.41 11.07 19.19
N LEU A 176 -16.36 9.80 18.75
CA LEU A 176 -15.21 8.93 18.97
C LEU A 176 -13.93 9.55 18.39
N TRP A 177 -14.00 10.07 17.16
CA TRP A 177 -12.86 10.68 16.49
C TRP A 177 -12.44 12.02 17.12
N ARG A 178 -13.40 12.84 17.57
CA ARG A 178 -13.12 14.04 18.38
C ARG A 178 -12.38 13.68 19.66
N GLN A 179 -12.82 12.66 20.40
CA GLN A 179 -12.16 12.22 21.64
C GLN A 179 -10.74 11.68 21.37
N ARG A 180 -10.54 10.95 20.28
CA ARG A 180 -9.20 10.50 19.85
C ARG A 180 -8.28 11.66 19.49
N LEU A 181 -8.80 12.70 18.83
CA LEU A 181 -8.02 13.89 18.51
C LEU A 181 -7.70 14.69 19.77
N LYS A 182 -8.69 14.87 20.66
CA LYS A 182 -8.51 15.49 21.99
C LYS A 182 -7.43 14.79 22.81
N ALA A 183 -7.43 13.44 22.83
CA ALA A 183 -6.42 12.66 23.54
C ALA A 183 -5.00 12.85 22.94
N GLN A 184 -4.88 12.95 21.62
CA GLN A 184 -3.59 13.23 20.96
C GLN A 184 -3.09 14.64 21.30
N ILE A 185 -3.98 15.65 21.29
CA ILE A 185 -3.65 17.01 21.69
C ILE A 185 -3.19 17.03 23.16
N LEU A 186 -3.96 16.39 24.06
CA LEU A 186 -3.61 16.30 25.48
C LEU A 186 -2.23 15.68 25.66
N SER A 187 -1.93 14.58 24.97
CA SER A 187 -0.64 13.93 25.04
C SER A 187 0.51 14.84 24.59
N LEU A 188 0.29 15.73 23.62
CA LEU A 188 1.33 16.67 23.17
C LEU A 188 1.46 17.87 24.13
N ARG A 189 0.35 18.37 24.68
CA ARG A 189 0.38 19.41 25.73
C ARG A 189 1.09 18.94 26.99
N LEU A 190 0.89 17.67 27.39
CA LEU A 190 1.61 17.05 28.51
C LEU A 190 3.10 16.86 28.24
N ASN A 191 3.54 16.98 26.98
CA ASN A 191 4.94 17.01 26.58
C ASN A 191 5.44 18.45 26.32
N ASP A 192 4.80 19.44 26.96
CA ASP A 192 5.16 20.86 26.93
C ASP A 192 5.22 21.49 25.53
N LYS A 193 4.37 21.01 24.60
CA LYS A 193 4.23 21.60 23.27
C LYS A 193 3.18 22.70 23.26
N GLU A 194 3.50 23.79 22.58
CA GLU A 194 2.59 24.92 22.35
C GLU A 194 1.50 24.54 21.35
N ASP A 195 0.30 25.11 21.50
CA ASP A 195 -0.87 24.78 20.68
C ASP A 195 -0.63 24.99 19.17
N ALA A 196 0.13 26.02 18.80
CA ALA A 196 0.52 26.28 17.41
C ALA A 196 1.38 25.14 16.84
N GLU A 197 2.36 24.66 17.61
CA GLU A 197 3.23 23.53 17.22
C GLU A 197 2.42 22.22 17.14
N ILE A 198 1.50 22.01 18.10
CA ILE A 198 0.60 20.85 18.12
C ILE A 198 -0.25 20.80 16.84
N SER A 199 -0.86 21.94 16.48
CA SER A 199 -1.67 22.06 15.28
C SER A 199 -0.87 21.73 14.03
N GLU A 200 0.35 22.26 13.89
CA GLU A 200 1.23 21.98 12.77
C GLU A 200 1.59 20.49 12.68
N ILE A 201 2.05 19.88 13.79
CA ILE A 201 2.44 18.46 13.85
C ILE A 201 1.27 17.55 13.48
N LEU A 202 0.10 17.77 14.07
CA LEU A 202 -1.07 16.93 13.83
C LEU A 202 -1.61 17.13 12.41
N THR A 203 -1.62 18.36 11.90
CA THR A 203 -2.03 18.67 10.53
C THR A 203 -1.14 17.95 9.53
N LYS A 204 0.19 18.07 9.69
CA LYS A 204 1.17 17.38 8.85
C LYS A 204 0.98 15.86 8.90
N ARG A 205 0.78 15.29 10.09
CA ARG A 205 0.53 13.85 10.27
C ARG A 205 -0.74 13.38 9.58
N LEU A 206 -1.85 14.12 9.72
CA LEU A 206 -3.14 13.77 9.11
C LEU A 206 -3.07 13.87 7.58
N ARG A 207 -2.49 14.94 7.04
CA ARG A 207 -2.27 15.10 5.59
C ARG A 207 -1.42 13.96 5.03
N ASN A 208 -0.35 13.57 5.71
CA ASN A 208 0.47 12.43 5.30
C ASN A 208 -0.33 11.11 5.33
N ARG A 209 -1.17 10.88 6.34
CA ARG A 209 -2.05 9.70 6.39
C ARG A 209 -3.05 9.68 5.23
N ILE A 210 -3.68 10.82 4.92
CA ILE A 210 -4.60 10.96 3.77
C ILE A 210 -3.87 10.63 2.48
N LYS A 211 -2.68 11.20 2.30
CA LYS A 211 -1.84 10.97 1.13
C LYS A 211 -1.46 9.51 0.96
N MET A 212 -1.07 8.82 2.04
CA MET A 212 -0.77 7.39 2.00
C MET A 212 -2.02 6.55 1.71
N ALA A 213 -3.16 6.87 2.32
CA ALA A 213 -4.42 6.16 2.08
C ALA A 213 -4.85 6.24 0.61
N LYS A 214 -4.68 7.40 -0.04
CA LYS A 214 -4.96 7.59 -1.47
C LYS A 214 -4.03 6.79 -2.41
N ARG A 215 -2.88 6.33 -1.92
CA ARG A 215 -1.86 5.59 -2.69
C ARG A 215 -1.98 4.07 -2.58
N ASN A 216 -2.99 3.57 -1.88
CA ASN A 216 -3.23 2.14 -1.80
C ASN A 216 -3.50 1.59 -3.20
N LYS A 217 -2.83 0.49 -3.55
CA LYS A 217 -2.97 -0.17 -4.85
C LYS A 217 -3.87 -1.39 -4.72
N SER A 218 -4.33 -1.90 -5.84
CA SER A 218 -5.13 -3.14 -5.88
C SER A 218 -4.41 -4.34 -5.25
N GLU A 219 -3.08 -4.38 -5.35
CA GLU A 219 -2.25 -5.41 -4.74
C GLU A 219 -2.35 -5.39 -3.20
N ASP A 220 -2.40 -4.22 -2.58
CA ASP A 220 -2.54 -4.10 -1.12
C ASP A 220 -3.87 -4.69 -0.64
N ALA A 221 -4.94 -4.40 -1.38
CA ALA A 221 -6.28 -4.95 -1.09
C ALA A 221 -6.33 -6.47 -1.27
N PHE A 222 -5.72 -6.97 -2.36
CA PHE A 222 -5.64 -8.40 -2.64
C PHE A 222 -4.82 -9.14 -1.59
N GLN A 223 -3.65 -8.61 -1.23
CA GLN A 223 -2.78 -9.19 -0.22
C GLN A 223 -3.48 -9.27 1.14
N LEU A 224 -4.19 -8.21 1.55
CA LEU A 224 -4.93 -8.22 2.82
C LEU A 224 -6.02 -9.30 2.83
N TYR A 225 -6.77 -9.42 1.73
CA TYR A 225 -7.82 -10.42 1.58
C TYR A 225 -7.27 -11.86 1.58
N MET A 226 -6.18 -12.11 0.85
CA MET A 226 -5.51 -13.42 0.86
C MET A 226 -4.92 -13.75 2.22
N ASN A 227 -4.40 -12.77 2.96
CA ASN A 227 -3.91 -12.99 4.33
C ASN A 227 -5.04 -13.25 5.32
N ALA A 228 -6.22 -12.65 5.16
CA ALA A 228 -7.39 -13.01 5.95
C ALA A 228 -7.74 -14.49 5.76
N PHE A 229 -7.74 -14.98 4.50
CA PHE A 229 -7.92 -16.41 4.21
C PHE A 229 -6.79 -17.28 4.80
N ALA A 230 -5.53 -16.92 4.57
CA ALA A 230 -4.38 -17.68 5.06
C ALA A 230 -4.40 -17.81 6.59
N SER A 231 -4.76 -16.73 7.28
CA SER A 231 -4.80 -16.70 8.74
C SER A 231 -5.90 -17.56 9.37
N THR A 232 -6.91 -18.05 8.62
CA THR A 232 -7.89 -19.04 9.14
C THR A 232 -7.27 -20.44 9.24
N PHE A 233 -6.22 -20.72 8.48
CA PHE A 233 -5.49 -21.97 8.60
C PHE A 233 -4.59 -21.93 9.84
N ASP A 234 -3.71 -20.94 9.91
CA ASP A 234 -2.73 -20.78 11.00
C ASP A 234 -2.16 -19.34 11.03
N PRO A 235 -1.78 -18.79 12.21
CA PRO A 235 -1.15 -17.46 12.34
C PRO A 235 0.16 -17.26 11.55
N HIS A 236 0.87 -18.33 11.17
CA HIS A 236 2.14 -18.23 10.43
C HIS A 236 1.98 -18.45 8.93
N THR A 237 0.76 -18.65 8.43
CA THR A 237 0.51 -18.75 7.00
C THR A 237 0.22 -17.36 6.45
N GLN A 238 1.04 -16.93 5.49
CA GLN A 238 0.92 -15.61 4.88
C GLN A 238 1.02 -15.70 3.36
N TYR A 239 0.26 -14.84 2.69
CA TYR A 239 0.41 -14.54 1.28
C TYR A 239 1.27 -13.28 1.13
N PHE A 240 2.28 -13.37 0.27
CA PHE A 240 3.12 -12.24 -0.13
C PHE A 240 2.81 -11.85 -1.57
N SER A 241 2.53 -10.57 -1.78
CA SER A 241 2.58 -9.97 -3.12
C SER A 241 3.99 -10.11 -3.72
N PRO A 242 4.16 -10.02 -5.05
CA PRO A 242 5.47 -10.16 -5.70
C PRO A 242 6.57 -9.30 -5.04
N ARG A 243 6.26 -8.03 -4.76
CA ARG A 243 7.17 -7.10 -4.08
C ARG A 243 7.47 -7.51 -2.64
N THR A 244 6.46 -7.95 -1.89
CA THR A 244 6.67 -8.43 -0.50
C THR A 244 7.54 -9.70 -0.50
N SER A 245 7.34 -10.59 -1.47
CA SER A 245 8.13 -11.81 -1.64
C SER A 245 9.59 -11.50 -1.96
N GLU A 246 9.85 -10.54 -2.84
CA GLU A 246 11.22 -10.10 -3.16
C GLU A 246 11.92 -9.53 -1.90
N ASN A 247 11.23 -8.66 -1.16
CA ASN A 247 11.73 -8.12 0.10
C ASN A 247 12.00 -9.20 1.13
N PHE A 248 11.14 -10.21 1.23
CA PHE A 248 11.36 -11.36 2.11
C PHE A 248 12.60 -12.16 1.68
N ASN A 249 12.74 -12.44 0.39
CA ASN A 249 13.89 -13.18 -0.15
C ASN A 249 15.21 -12.45 0.10
N ILE A 250 15.25 -11.12 -0.06
CA ILE A 250 16.42 -10.28 0.26
C ILE A 250 16.80 -10.40 1.75
N ASN A 251 15.80 -10.33 2.63
CA ASN A 251 16.04 -10.46 4.07
C ASN A 251 16.56 -11.87 4.44
N MET A 252 16.14 -12.91 3.72
CA MET A 252 16.59 -14.28 3.96
C MET A 252 17.95 -14.61 3.33
N SER A 253 18.23 -14.11 2.13
CA SER A 253 19.51 -14.33 1.45
C SER A 253 20.64 -13.50 2.07
N LEU A 254 20.30 -12.44 2.83
CA LEU A 254 21.21 -11.40 3.30
C LEU A 254 22.00 -10.75 2.14
N SER A 255 21.49 -10.90 0.92
CA SER A 255 22.05 -10.35 -0.30
C SER A 255 21.03 -9.41 -0.91
N LEU A 256 21.47 -8.17 -1.10
CA LEU A 256 20.69 -7.12 -1.74
C LEU A 256 21.43 -6.70 -3.01
N GLU A 257 20.75 -6.78 -4.14
CA GLU A 257 21.17 -6.14 -5.38
C GLU A 257 20.62 -4.71 -5.40
N GLY A 258 21.53 -3.73 -5.39
CA GLY A 258 21.17 -2.32 -5.35
C GLY A 258 22.31 -1.44 -4.85
N ILE A 259 22.00 -0.17 -4.60
CA ILE A 259 23.02 0.82 -4.21
C ILE A 259 23.58 0.63 -2.78
N GLY A 260 22.95 -0.22 -1.96
CA GLY A 260 23.37 -0.46 -0.58
C GLY A 260 23.06 0.71 0.37
N ALA A 261 21.86 1.29 0.28
CA ALA A 261 21.40 2.38 1.14
C ALA A 261 20.04 2.04 1.76
N VAL A 262 19.84 2.47 3.01
CA VAL A 262 18.54 2.41 3.67
C VAL A 262 17.85 3.75 3.46
N LEU A 263 16.72 3.71 2.76
CA LEU A 263 15.95 4.88 2.37
C LEU A 263 14.76 5.09 3.29
N LYS A 264 14.34 6.34 3.42
CA LYS A 264 13.12 6.75 4.12
C LYS A 264 12.49 7.90 3.35
N THR A 265 11.17 7.98 3.34
CA THR A 265 10.49 9.18 2.84
C THR A 265 10.35 10.21 3.95
N GLU A 266 10.79 11.43 3.68
CA GLU A 266 10.66 12.59 4.55
C GLU A 266 10.22 13.79 3.72
N ASP A 267 9.08 14.38 4.08
CA ASP A 267 8.50 15.55 3.40
C ASP A 267 8.41 15.39 1.88
N ASP A 268 7.89 14.23 1.45
CA ASP A 268 7.72 13.84 0.05
C ASP A 268 9.01 13.63 -0.75
N VAL A 269 10.17 13.70 -0.10
CA VAL A 269 11.45 13.40 -0.72
C VAL A 269 12.03 12.14 -0.10
N THR A 270 12.66 11.31 -0.93
CA THR A 270 13.34 10.12 -0.43
C THR A 270 14.71 10.52 0.09
N SER A 271 14.95 10.32 1.39
CA SER A 271 16.23 10.60 2.05
C SER A 271 16.98 9.31 2.41
N ILE A 272 18.31 9.41 2.41
CA ILE A 272 19.20 8.31 2.81
C ILE A 272 19.39 8.35 4.33
N VAL A 273 18.93 7.32 5.04
CA VAL A 273 19.09 7.21 6.50
C VAL A 273 20.51 6.75 6.85
N ARG A 274 20.97 5.70 6.17
CA ARG A 274 22.30 5.12 6.38
C ARG A 274 22.76 4.37 5.14
N LEU A 275 24.07 4.29 4.98
CA LEU A 275 24.72 3.49 3.95
C LEU A 275 25.17 2.15 4.54
N VAL A 276 25.04 1.08 3.77
CA VAL A 276 25.56 -0.23 4.14
C VAL A 276 27.09 -0.19 3.98
N PRO A 277 27.88 -0.54 5.02
CA PRO A 277 29.33 -0.58 4.91
C PRO A 277 29.78 -1.47 3.76
N ALA A 278 30.79 -1.02 3.00
CA ALA A 278 31.30 -1.68 1.79
C ALA A 278 30.29 -1.85 0.63
N GLY A 279 29.08 -1.28 0.74
CA GLY A 279 28.12 -1.20 -0.37
C GLY A 279 28.56 -0.20 -1.47
N PRO A 280 27.96 -0.27 -2.68
CA PRO A 280 28.32 0.60 -3.79
C PRO A 280 28.27 2.10 -3.46
N ALA A 281 27.19 2.56 -2.81
CA ALA A 281 27.03 3.96 -2.39
C ALA A 281 28.10 4.42 -1.39
N ALA A 282 28.56 3.52 -0.49
CA ALA A 282 29.62 3.83 0.45
C ALA A 282 31.01 3.86 -0.21
N LYS A 283 31.24 3.02 -1.22
CA LYS A 283 32.51 2.95 -1.96
C LYS A 283 32.73 4.15 -2.87
N THR A 284 31.68 4.67 -3.49
CA THR A 284 31.78 5.86 -4.35
C THR A 284 31.98 7.14 -3.54
N GLY A 285 31.42 7.21 -2.32
CA GLY A 285 31.47 8.40 -1.47
C GLY A 285 30.71 9.61 -2.04
N ALA A 286 30.00 9.43 -3.15
CA ALA A 286 29.24 10.47 -3.83
C ALA A 286 27.94 10.83 -3.13
N VAL A 287 27.45 9.94 -2.25
CA VAL A 287 26.24 10.12 -1.45
C VAL A 287 26.57 9.95 0.03
N GLN A 288 25.88 10.72 0.86
CA GLN A 288 26.05 10.73 2.31
C GLN A 288 24.71 10.51 3.01
N PRO A 289 24.71 10.06 4.28
CA PRO A 289 23.51 10.07 5.10
C PRO A 289 22.90 11.48 5.15
N THR A 290 21.58 11.57 5.08
CA THR A 290 20.78 12.82 5.00
C THR A 290 20.65 13.42 3.60
N ASP A 291 21.34 12.87 2.60
CA ASP A 291 21.13 13.29 1.22
C ASP A 291 19.72 12.94 0.74
N LYS A 292 19.20 13.79 -0.16
CA LYS A 292 17.86 13.69 -0.74
C LYS A 292 17.95 13.27 -2.20
N ILE A 293 17.22 12.21 -2.54
CA ILE A 293 17.09 11.68 -3.90
C ILE A 293 15.85 12.32 -4.53
N THR A 294 16.07 13.14 -5.55
CA THR A 294 14.99 13.83 -6.29
C THR A 294 14.64 13.15 -7.60
N ALA A 295 15.59 12.47 -8.24
CA ALA A 295 15.36 11.79 -9.52
C ALA A 295 16.22 10.53 -9.66
N VAL A 296 15.72 9.58 -10.44
CA VAL A 296 16.39 8.29 -10.74
C VAL A 296 16.43 8.08 -12.25
N GLY A 297 17.60 7.73 -12.78
CA GLY A 297 17.80 7.39 -14.19
C GLY A 297 18.19 5.92 -14.35
N GLN A 298 17.61 5.24 -15.34
CA GLN A 298 17.89 3.83 -15.64
C GLN A 298 19.02 3.67 -16.65
N GLY A 299 20.12 3.00 -16.28
CA GLY A 299 21.31 2.85 -17.12
C GLY A 299 22.10 4.15 -17.30
N GLU A 300 23.12 4.15 -18.18
CA GLU A 300 24.02 5.30 -18.34
C GLU A 300 23.37 6.50 -19.07
N ASN A 301 22.37 6.24 -19.93
CA ASN A 301 21.72 7.25 -20.78
C ASN A 301 20.19 7.27 -20.63
N GLY A 302 19.64 6.69 -19.56
CA GLY A 302 18.21 6.72 -19.32
C GLY A 302 17.71 8.15 -19.03
N PRO A 303 16.44 8.45 -19.36
CA PRO A 303 15.82 9.70 -18.91
C PRO A 303 15.79 9.73 -17.37
N MET A 304 16.13 10.88 -16.80
CA MET A 304 15.96 11.12 -15.36
C MET A 304 14.46 11.27 -15.07
N VAL A 305 13.93 10.35 -14.27
CA VAL A 305 12.54 10.38 -13.80
C VAL A 305 12.50 11.07 -12.44
N ASP A 306 11.72 12.14 -12.32
CA ASP A 306 11.45 12.79 -11.04
C ASP A 306 10.58 11.87 -10.18
N ILE A 307 11.06 11.59 -8.97
CA ILE A 307 10.44 10.68 -8.00
C ILE A 307 9.89 11.42 -6.78
N VAL A 308 9.89 12.76 -6.79
CA VAL A 308 9.34 13.54 -5.68
C VAL A 308 7.86 13.21 -5.51
N GLY A 309 7.50 12.89 -4.27
CA GLY A 309 6.18 12.44 -3.92
C GLY A 309 5.88 11.01 -4.32
N TRP A 310 6.78 10.19 -4.86
CA TRP A 310 6.44 8.79 -5.11
C TRP A 310 6.29 7.98 -3.81
N ARG A 311 5.71 6.78 -3.90
CA ARG A 311 5.70 5.85 -2.76
C ARG A 311 7.12 5.30 -2.58
N LEU A 312 7.59 5.16 -1.35
CA LEU A 312 8.94 4.66 -1.06
C LEU A 312 9.23 3.35 -1.80
N ASP A 313 8.27 2.43 -1.82
CA ASP A 313 8.45 1.13 -2.49
C ASP A 313 8.63 1.26 -4.01
N ASP A 314 7.95 2.21 -4.65
CA ASP A 314 8.08 2.46 -6.10
C ASP A 314 9.45 3.09 -6.43
N VAL A 315 9.94 3.97 -5.54
CA VAL A 315 11.28 4.55 -5.64
C VAL A 315 12.35 3.47 -5.47
N VAL A 316 12.17 2.59 -4.49
CA VAL A 316 13.10 1.50 -4.20
C VAL A 316 13.18 0.53 -5.39
N GLU A 317 12.06 0.21 -6.04
CA GLU A 317 12.05 -0.63 -7.25
C GLU A 317 12.85 0.00 -8.40
N LEU A 318 12.75 1.32 -8.60
CA LEU A 318 13.58 2.01 -9.61
C LEU A 318 15.07 2.03 -9.24
N ILE A 319 15.41 2.10 -7.95
CA ILE A 319 16.81 2.15 -7.51
C ILE A 319 17.44 0.75 -7.52
N ARG A 320 16.64 -0.31 -7.46
CA ARG A 320 17.11 -1.69 -7.59
C ARG A 320 17.53 -1.97 -9.04
N GLY A 321 18.68 -2.62 -9.17
CA GLY A 321 19.17 -3.11 -10.46
C GLY A 321 18.60 -4.49 -10.79
N PRO A 322 18.79 -4.96 -12.02
CA PRO A 322 18.55 -6.36 -12.39
C PRO A 322 19.53 -7.34 -11.75
#